data_AF-A0A958HHD9-F1
#
_entry.id   AF-A0A958HHD9-F1
#
_cell.length_a   1.000
_cell.length_b   1.000
_cell.length_c   1.000
_cell.angle_alpha   90.00
_cell.angle_beta   90.00
_cell.angle_gamma   90.00
#
_symmetry.space_group_name_H-M   'P 1'
#
loop_
_entity.id
_entity.type
_entity.pdbx_description
1 polymer ?
#
loop_
_entity_poly.entity_id
_entity_poly.type
_entity_poly.pdbx_seq_one_letter_code
_entity_poly.pdbx_strand_id
1 'polypeptide(L)'
;MTSTLNPPVFQDGDVLSASKVNRQLSCVDTLYGWFFGPNYGCDELNRASNFESWAGWVILTGDRLVVTISDIDTSGGAYGVVTFDGVTVRDHITANGTYTIALNIAANSWDYWKPYRVVVGVVRPGGFDIGSLQARNVYMKNSTVPSAGTMPAFTDGTGSSAADFNAISVGIETLEPALMLPIAGVRGGEEVTTANTSTAWTQIRRINVQHRVNGVRVSLAITGADQAGTISARVVYDGTAVNGAEWSATQYGYTSVVDRVFSVPAGKTVGTFYEMQLQVKQSVGGMTGWNVRLDSLYEDQVSFFGGGYDVTTRWSHGDYAIGDSGSGPRLDTMKTNLEAIDDLVSLSGTVNIVQREPITSFSLPVLANYNRRVYHARRWRWLAYRPHNWPAEFGDSDVPQPTIYWTYDGSTWNSKTLTGDAGTDQFFDLDSSPIIVGMTFYVSGVTYAIQTPYPGYVP
;
A
#
# COMPACT_ATOMS: atom_id res chain seq x y z
N MET A 1 -21.92 8.63 -3.52
CA MET A 1 -21.11 9.82 -3.21
C MET A 1 -21.04 10.66 -4.47
N THR A 2 -21.08 11.98 -4.37
CA THR A 2 -20.76 12.88 -5.48
C THR A 2 -19.24 12.86 -5.74
N SER A 3 -18.85 13.09 -6.99
CA SER A 3 -17.44 13.20 -7.39
C SER A 3 -16.73 14.30 -6.61
N THR A 4 -15.51 14.02 -6.12
CA THR A 4 -14.61 15.05 -5.57
C THR A 4 -13.79 15.73 -6.68
N LEU A 5 -13.55 15.02 -7.78
CA LEU A 5 -12.93 15.58 -8.98
C LEU A 5 -13.81 16.65 -9.66
N ASN A 6 -15.13 16.59 -9.53
CA ASN A 6 -16.09 17.53 -10.11
C ASN A 6 -15.76 17.83 -11.60
N PRO A 7 -15.86 16.83 -12.49
CA PRO A 7 -15.64 17.05 -13.91
C PRO A 7 -16.72 17.98 -14.49
N PRO A 8 -16.41 18.77 -15.53
CA PRO A 8 -17.32 19.77 -16.05
C PRO A 8 -18.48 19.13 -16.83
N VAL A 9 -19.65 19.78 -16.77
CA VAL A 9 -20.82 19.44 -17.59
C VAL A 9 -20.86 20.36 -18.81
N PHE A 10 -21.18 19.79 -19.96
CA PHE A 10 -21.34 20.45 -21.24
C PHE A 10 -22.82 20.48 -21.65
N GLN A 11 -23.26 21.56 -22.28
CA GLN A 11 -24.62 21.73 -22.82
C GLN A 11 -24.60 21.80 -24.34
N ASP A 12 -25.70 21.43 -24.99
CA ASP A 12 -25.81 21.51 -26.45
C ASP A 12 -25.63 22.97 -26.91
N GLY A 13 -24.67 23.20 -27.80
CA GLY A 13 -24.28 24.54 -28.25
C GLY A 13 -23.22 25.24 -27.39
N ASP A 14 -22.68 24.59 -26.34
CA ASP A 14 -21.47 25.08 -25.67
C ASP A 14 -20.31 25.17 -26.67
N VAL A 15 -19.71 26.36 -26.78
CA VAL A 15 -18.39 26.52 -27.42
C VAL A 15 -17.35 25.76 -26.59
N LEU A 16 -16.40 25.08 -27.26
CA LEU A 16 -15.34 24.32 -26.60
C LEU A 16 -14.40 25.24 -25.81
N SER A 17 -14.76 25.51 -24.56
CA SER A 17 -13.92 26.26 -23.65
C SER A 17 -12.68 25.46 -23.26
N ALA A 18 -11.51 26.01 -23.58
CA ALA A 18 -10.23 25.50 -23.11
C ALA A 18 -10.21 25.30 -21.58
N SER A 19 -10.93 26.11 -20.79
CA SER A 19 -10.99 25.90 -19.33
C SER A 19 -11.80 24.67 -18.92
N LYS A 20 -12.90 24.35 -19.60
CA LYS A 20 -13.67 23.11 -19.36
C LYS A 20 -12.84 21.90 -19.79
N VAL A 21 -12.33 21.89 -21.02
CA VAL A 21 -11.53 20.75 -21.55
C VAL A 21 -10.27 20.52 -20.72
N ASN A 22 -9.51 21.57 -20.37
CA ASN A 22 -8.33 21.43 -19.50
C ASN A 22 -8.68 20.98 -18.07
N ARG A 23 -9.87 21.33 -17.55
CA ARG A 23 -10.33 20.79 -16.26
C ARG A 23 -10.59 19.30 -16.36
N GLN A 24 -11.28 18.85 -17.40
CA GLN A 24 -11.58 17.43 -17.63
C GLN A 24 -10.30 16.60 -17.82
N LEU A 25 -9.34 17.09 -18.63
CA LEU A 25 -8.00 16.52 -18.74
C LEU A 25 -7.29 16.43 -17.38
N SER A 26 -7.37 17.48 -16.56
CA SER A 26 -6.77 17.47 -15.21
C SER A 26 -7.44 16.46 -14.27
N CYS A 27 -8.72 16.17 -14.45
CA CYS A 27 -9.40 15.08 -13.72
C CYS A 27 -8.87 13.71 -14.16
N VAL A 28 -8.70 13.46 -15.47
CA VAL A 28 -8.09 12.22 -16.00
C VAL A 28 -6.66 12.03 -15.48
N ASP A 29 -5.85 13.09 -15.48
CA ASP A 29 -4.47 13.04 -14.96
C ASP A 29 -4.44 12.81 -13.43
N THR A 30 -5.49 13.26 -12.71
CA THR A 30 -5.62 12.99 -11.27
C THR A 30 -5.98 11.52 -11.03
N LEU A 31 -6.88 10.93 -11.83
CA LEU A 31 -7.16 9.49 -11.79
C LEU A 31 -5.90 8.66 -12.11
N TYR A 32 -5.09 9.09 -13.09
CA TYR A 32 -3.80 8.47 -13.39
C TYR A 32 -2.87 8.48 -12.18
N GLY A 33 -2.64 9.66 -11.57
CA GLY A 33 -1.81 9.79 -10.37
C GLY A 33 -2.34 8.99 -9.17
N TRP A 34 -3.64 8.73 -9.10
CA TRP A 34 -4.23 7.83 -8.10
C TRP A 34 -4.05 6.34 -8.45
N PHE A 35 -4.08 5.93 -9.71
CA PHE A 35 -3.79 4.53 -10.05
C PHE A 35 -2.30 4.21 -9.80
N PHE A 36 -1.40 5.05 -10.31
CA PHE A 36 0.05 4.81 -10.34
C PHE A 36 0.82 5.27 -9.10
N GLY A 37 0.13 5.78 -8.07
CA GLY A 37 0.78 6.17 -6.82
C GLY A 37 1.33 4.99 -5.99
N PRO A 38 2.02 5.28 -4.87
CA PRO A 38 2.67 4.29 -4.01
C PRO A 38 1.78 3.10 -3.62
N ASN A 39 2.28 1.89 -3.88
CA ASN A 39 1.54 0.63 -3.82
C ASN A 39 2.21 -0.34 -2.82
N TYR A 40 1.69 -0.37 -1.61
CA TYR A 40 2.21 -1.17 -0.49
C TYR A 40 1.61 -2.58 -0.50
N GLY A 41 2.37 -3.56 -0.01
CA GLY A 41 1.91 -4.95 0.08
C GLY A 41 1.51 -5.40 1.49
N CYS A 42 0.90 -6.58 1.56
CA CYS A 42 0.58 -7.27 2.80
C CYS A 42 1.85 -7.92 3.38
N ASP A 43 2.23 -7.52 4.58
CA ASP A 43 3.39 -8.06 5.31
C ASP A 43 3.05 -9.41 5.98
N GLU A 44 3.87 -10.42 5.72
CA GLU A 44 3.70 -11.79 6.20
C GLU A 44 4.31 -11.99 7.60
N LEU A 45 3.80 -12.98 8.34
CA LEU A 45 4.45 -13.43 9.57
C LEU A 45 5.80 -14.07 9.20
N ASN A 46 6.89 -13.60 9.80
CA ASN A 46 8.20 -14.24 9.64
C ASN A 46 8.19 -15.60 10.37
N ARG A 47 8.89 -16.59 9.79
CA ARG A 47 8.62 -18.01 10.03
C ARG A 47 9.14 -18.53 11.38
N ALA A 48 8.36 -18.34 12.44
CA ALA A 48 8.50 -19.08 13.69
C ALA A 48 7.81 -20.45 13.58
N SER A 49 8.23 -21.43 14.39
CA SER A 49 7.70 -22.80 14.36
C SER A 49 6.25 -22.93 14.87
N ASN A 50 5.73 -21.90 15.54
CA ASN A 50 4.44 -21.90 16.23
C ASN A 50 3.68 -20.62 15.85
N PHE A 51 2.79 -20.65 14.86
CA PHE A 51 2.04 -19.44 14.44
C PHE A 51 0.71 -19.30 15.20
N GLU A 52 0.51 -18.20 15.93
CA GLU A 52 -0.66 -18.02 16.80
C GLU A 52 -1.79 -17.18 16.18
N SER A 53 -1.49 -16.06 15.51
CA SER A 53 -2.47 -15.28 14.74
C SER A 53 -1.83 -14.22 13.83
N TRP A 54 -2.54 -13.85 12.77
CA TRP A 54 -2.27 -12.64 11.99
C TRP A 54 -3.30 -11.55 12.33
N ALA A 55 -2.86 -10.32 12.56
CA ALA A 55 -3.76 -9.18 12.81
C ALA A 55 -3.31 -7.93 12.04
N GLY A 56 -4.26 -7.07 11.71
CA GLY A 56 -4.04 -5.85 10.93
C GLY A 56 -5.21 -4.87 10.99
N TRP A 57 -5.05 -3.71 10.36
CA TRP A 57 -6.01 -2.61 10.33
C TRP A 57 -6.33 -2.18 8.89
N VAL A 58 -7.58 -1.83 8.63
CA VAL A 58 -8.01 -1.33 7.32
C VAL A 58 -9.08 -0.27 7.47
N ILE A 59 -9.09 0.71 6.58
CA ILE A 59 -10.16 1.69 6.45
C ILE A 59 -11.26 1.06 5.58
N LEU A 60 -12.51 0.98 6.05
CA LEU A 60 -13.60 0.29 5.34
C LEU A 60 -13.99 1.02 4.05
N THR A 61 -13.73 0.42 2.89
CA THR A 61 -14.08 0.99 1.57
C THR A 61 -14.72 0.00 0.60
N GLY A 62 -15.12 -1.19 1.06
CA GLY A 62 -15.79 -2.16 0.21
C GLY A 62 -16.52 -3.26 0.98
N ASP A 63 -17.23 -4.13 0.26
CA ASP A 63 -18.14 -5.14 0.84
C ASP A 63 -17.53 -6.54 1.00
N ARG A 64 -16.27 -6.75 0.57
CA ARG A 64 -15.57 -8.04 0.67
C ARG A 64 -14.22 -7.92 1.35
N LEU A 65 -13.98 -8.82 2.30
CA LEU A 65 -12.63 -9.11 2.80
C LEU A 65 -12.09 -10.32 2.04
N VAL A 66 -10.87 -10.23 1.51
CA VAL A 66 -10.15 -11.35 0.90
C VAL A 66 -9.01 -11.76 1.82
N VAL A 67 -8.93 -13.05 2.12
CA VAL A 67 -7.87 -13.66 2.92
C VAL A 67 -7.27 -14.85 2.17
N THR A 68 -5.97 -14.81 1.87
CA THR A 68 -5.22 -15.95 1.34
C THR A 68 -4.54 -16.69 2.48
N ILE A 69 -4.90 -17.96 2.69
CA ILE A 69 -4.32 -18.86 3.70
C ILE A 69 -3.37 -19.85 3.02
N SER A 70 -2.19 -20.02 3.62
CA SER A 70 -1.27 -21.10 3.30
C SER A 70 -0.81 -21.81 4.57
N ASP A 71 -0.12 -22.94 4.38
CA ASP A 71 0.59 -23.67 5.42
C ASP A 71 -0.29 -23.97 6.66
N ILE A 72 -1.60 -24.22 6.45
CA ILE A 72 -2.52 -24.57 7.53
C ILE A 72 -2.25 -25.99 8.04
N ASP A 73 -2.03 -26.11 9.34
CA ASP A 73 -1.99 -27.37 10.07
C ASP A 73 -3.29 -27.51 10.88
N THR A 74 -4.08 -28.53 10.54
CA THR A 74 -5.36 -28.87 11.19
C THR A 74 -5.25 -30.06 12.15
N SER A 75 -4.02 -30.47 12.47
CA SER A 75 -3.75 -31.51 13.48
C SER A 75 -4.45 -31.21 14.80
N GLY A 76 -4.85 -32.26 15.53
CA GLY A 76 -5.60 -32.10 16.79
C GLY A 76 -6.98 -31.43 16.67
N GLY A 77 -7.51 -31.28 15.45
CA GLY A 77 -8.79 -30.61 15.19
C GLY A 77 -8.72 -29.09 15.15
N ALA A 78 -7.51 -28.52 14.97
CA ALA A 78 -7.33 -27.08 14.81
C ALA A 78 -7.93 -26.58 13.49
N TYR A 79 -8.39 -25.32 13.48
CA TYR A 79 -8.94 -24.67 12.29
C TYR A 79 -8.71 -23.15 12.31
N GLY A 80 -8.71 -22.52 11.15
CA GLY A 80 -8.59 -21.07 11.01
C GLY A 80 -9.93 -20.34 11.16
N VAL A 81 -9.90 -19.15 11.76
CA VAL A 81 -11.03 -18.23 11.92
C VAL A 81 -10.62 -16.83 11.46
N VAL A 82 -11.55 -16.08 10.87
CA VAL A 82 -11.37 -14.66 10.52
C VAL A 82 -12.40 -13.82 11.26
N THR A 83 -11.94 -12.85 12.02
CA THR A 83 -12.78 -11.81 12.63
C THR A 83 -12.52 -10.45 11.98
N PHE A 84 -13.58 -9.66 11.89
CA PHE A 84 -13.57 -8.26 11.50
C PHE A 84 -14.21 -7.47 12.64
N ASP A 85 -13.43 -6.59 13.26
CA ASP A 85 -13.78 -5.82 14.46
C ASP A 85 -14.34 -6.69 15.61
N GLY A 86 -13.73 -7.85 15.82
CA GLY A 86 -14.17 -8.82 16.84
C GLY A 86 -15.34 -9.71 16.43
N VAL A 87 -16.06 -9.41 15.35
CA VAL A 87 -17.13 -10.25 14.80
C VAL A 87 -16.55 -11.35 13.91
N THR A 88 -16.88 -12.61 14.15
CA THR A 88 -16.49 -13.72 13.27
C THR A 88 -17.19 -13.60 11.91
N VAL A 89 -16.42 -13.33 10.85
CA VAL A 89 -16.92 -13.19 9.47
C VAL A 89 -16.66 -14.44 8.62
N ARG A 90 -15.69 -15.27 9.03
CA ARG A 90 -15.47 -16.60 8.46
C ARG A 90 -14.98 -17.53 9.55
N ASP A 91 -15.65 -18.68 9.67
CA ASP A 91 -15.29 -19.72 10.62
C ASP A 91 -14.83 -21.00 9.91
N HIS A 92 -14.19 -21.89 10.66
CA HIS A 92 -13.89 -23.27 10.28
C HIS A 92 -13.12 -23.43 8.95
N ILE A 93 -12.03 -22.68 8.79
CA ILE A 93 -11.08 -22.85 7.67
C ILE A 93 -10.18 -24.05 7.95
N THR A 94 -10.18 -25.03 7.05
CA THR A 94 -9.41 -26.28 7.17
C THR A 94 -8.52 -26.59 5.96
N ALA A 95 -8.39 -25.65 5.02
CA ALA A 95 -7.62 -25.82 3.79
C ALA A 95 -6.85 -24.53 3.42
N ASN A 96 -5.79 -24.71 2.64
CA ASN A 96 -5.10 -23.61 1.97
C ASN A 96 -5.96 -23.07 0.82
N GLY A 97 -5.91 -21.76 0.58
CA GLY A 97 -6.65 -21.14 -0.52
C GLY A 97 -7.01 -19.68 -0.27
N THR A 98 -7.70 -19.08 -1.23
CA THR A 98 -8.17 -17.69 -1.17
C THR A 98 -9.65 -17.66 -0.81
N TYR A 99 -9.98 -17.07 0.32
CA TYR A 99 -11.34 -16.90 0.81
C TYR A 99 -11.81 -15.47 0.55
N THR A 100 -12.86 -15.30 -0.28
CA THR A 100 -13.57 -14.02 -0.44
C THR A 100 -14.80 -14.04 0.46
N ILE A 101 -14.81 -13.19 1.48
CA ILE A 101 -15.79 -13.17 2.57
C ILE A 101 -16.72 -11.98 2.39
N ALA A 102 -18.03 -12.20 2.47
CA ALA A 102 -19.02 -11.12 2.46
C ALA A 102 -19.05 -10.41 3.82
N LEU A 103 -18.93 -9.08 3.83
CA LEU A 103 -19.11 -8.29 5.04
C LEU A 103 -20.55 -7.78 5.12
N ASN A 104 -21.25 -8.14 6.19
CA ASN A 104 -22.60 -7.63 6.44
C ASN A 104 -22.53 -6.27 7.13
N ILE A 105 -22.10 -5.25 6.38
CA ILE A 105 -21.80 -3.90 6.86
C ILE A 105 -22.98 -3.30 7.65
N ALA A 106 -24.18 -3.35 7.08
CA ALA A 106 -25.37 -2.77 7.70
C ALA A 106 -25.78 -3.47 9.00
N ALA A 107 -25.74 -4.81 9.06
CA ALA A 107 -26.14 -5.54 10.27
C ALA A 107 -25.16 -5.36 11.44
N ASN A 108 -23.89 -5.06 11.15
CA ASN A 108 -22.87 -4.79 12.18
C ASN A 108 -22.70 -3.29 12.46
N SER A 109 -23.48 -2.41 11.82
CA SER A 109 -23.35 -0.95 11.93
C SER A 109 -21.93 -0.43 11.65
N TRP A 110 -21.26 -1.03 10.65
CA TRP A 110 -19.94 -0.55 10.22
C TRP A 110 -20.09 0.62 9.24
N ASP A 111 -19.33 1.69 9.45
CA ASP A 111 -19.36 2.89 8.62
C ASP A 111 -18.18 2.90 7.65
N TYR A 112 -18.45 3.31 6.40
CA TYR A 112 -17.39 3.55 5.43
C TYR A 112 -16.40 4.62 5.92
N TRP A 113 -15.15 4.48 5.52
CA TRP A 113 -14.00 5.34 5.84
C TRP A 113 -13.55 5.35 7.31
N LYS A 114 -14.13 4.48 8.16
CA LYS A 114 -13.62 4.22 9.51
C LYS A 114 -12.60 3.07 9.55
N PRO A 115 -11.65 3.09 10.50
CA PRO A 115 -10.68 2.02 10.72
C PRO A 115 -11.32 0.83 11.44
N TYR A 116 -10.97 -0.38 11.01
CA TYR A 116 -11.41 -1.64 11.60
C TYR A 116 -10.26 -2.63 11.69
N ARG A 117 -10.28 -3.45 12.74
CA ARG A 117 -9.27 -4.49 12.97
C ARG A 117 -9.68 -5.79 12.28
N VAL A 118 -8.76 -6.41 11.55
CA VAL A 118 -8.93 -7.75 10.97
C VAL A 118 -8.00 -8.71 11.72
N VAL A 119 -8.51 -9.88 12.13
CA VAL A 119 -7.70 -10.94 12.72
C VAL A 119 -7.96 -12.26 11.99
N VAL A 120 -6.90 -12.95 11.60
CA VAL A 120 -6.89 -14.31 11.06
C VAL A 120 -6.18 -15.19 12.10
N GLY A 121 -6.95 -15.92 12.90
CA GLY A 121 -6.46 -16.70 14.04
C GLY A 121 -6.61 -18.20 13.86
N VAL A 122 -5.93 -18.98 14.70
CA VAL A 122 -6.14 -20.44 14.81
C VAL A 122 -6.97 -20.72 16.07
N VAL A 123 -8.04 -21.51 15.94
CA VAL A 123 -8.73 -22.12 17.08
C VAL A 123 -8.14 -23.50 17.30
N ARG A 124 -7.77 -23.82 18.54
CA ARG A 124 -7.12 -25.09 18.91
C ARG A 124 -7.92 -25.83 20.00
N PRO A 125 -8.88 -26.69 19.63
CA PRO A 125 -9.69 -27.43 20.61
C PRO A 125 -8.87 -28.40 21.47
N GLY A 126 -7.75 -28.93 20.94
CA GLY A 126 -6.89 -29.92 21.60
C GLY A 126 -5.80 -29.38 22.53
N GLY A 127 -5.67 -28.06 22.69
CA GLY A 127 -4.61 -27.42 23.50
C GLY A 127 -3.72 -26.45 22.69
N PHE A 128 -2.87 -25.69 23.37
CA PHE A 128 -2.22 -24.50 22.80
C PHE A 128 -1.16 -24.80 21.72
N ASP A 129 -0.57 -26.00 21.69
CA ASP A 129 0.63 -26.31 20.92
C ASP A 129 0.40 -26.95 19.54
N ILE A 130 -0.86 -27.29 19.18
CA ILE A 130 -1.17 -28.04 17.94
C ILE A 130 -1.96 -27.17 16.96
N GLY A 131 -1.52 -27.13 15.71
CA GLY A 131 -2.19 -26.39 14.63
C GLY A 131 -1.65 -24.99 14.42
N SER A 132 -1.55 -24.57 13.16
CA SER A 132 -0.97 -23.29 12.72
C SER A 132 -1.59 -22.82 11.41
N LEU A 133 -1.42 -21.55 11.04
CA LEU A 133 -1.73 -21.03 9.69
C LEU A 133 -0.81 -19.87 9.34
N GLN A 134 -0.67 -19.60 8.03
CA GLN A 134 -0.07 -18.38 7.50
C GLN A 134 -1.11 -17.60 6.69
N ALA A 135 -1.30 -16.32 7.01
CA ALA A 135 -2.02 -15.39 6.15
C ALA A 135 -1.04 -14.68 5.21
N ARG A 136 -1.23 -14.80 3.89
CA ARG A 136 -0.34 -14.23 2.86
C ARG A 136 -0.81 -12.88 2.32
N ASN A 137 -2.08 -12.82 1.94
CA ASN A 137 -2.74 -11.61 1.46
C ASN A 137 -3.98 -11.37 2.32
N VAL A 138 -4.11 -10.16 2.85
CA VAL A 138 -5.32 -9.70 3.55
C VAL A 138 -5.66 -8.32 3.00
N TYR A 139 -6.82 -8.20 2.34
CA TYR A 139 -7.22 -6.94 1.70
C TYR A 139 -8.74 -6.83 1.53
N MET A 140 -9.21 -5.60 1.48
CA MET A 140 -10.59 -5.24 1.16
C MET A 140 -10.75 -5.08 -0.35
N LYS A 141 -11.89 -5.53 -0.89
CA LYS A 141 -12.33 -5.23 -2.26
C LYS A 141 -13.84 -5.00 -2.35
N ASN A 142 -14.27 -4.48 -3.49
CA ASN A 142 -15.67 -4.47 -3.90
C ASN A 142 -16.05 -5.76 -4.64
N SER A 143 -17.32 -6.15 -4.53
CA SER A 143 -17.93 -7.24 -5.31
C SER A 143 -18.16 -6.88 -6.77
N THR A 144 -18.27 -5.58 -7.07
CA THR A 144 -18.27 -5.02 -8.43
C THR A 144 -17.04 -4.15 -8.62
N VAL A 145 -16.45 -4.22 -9.82
CA VAL A 145 -15.47 -3.23 -10.30
C VAL A 145 -16.23 -2.32 -11.26
N PRO A 146 -16.21 -0.99 -11.09
CA PRO A 146 -16.84 -0.10 -12.05
C PRO A 146 -16.10 -0.15 -13.38
N SER A 147 -16.83 0.05 -14.48
CA SER A 147 -16.23 0.36 -15.78
C SER A 147 -16.81 1.67 -16.28
N ALA A 148 -15.95 2.51 -16.85
CA ALA A 148 -16.31 3.77 -17.49
C ALA A 148 -17.19 3.56 -18.74
N GLY A 149 -17.21 2.35 -19.31
CA GLY A 149 -18.01 1.98 -20.47
C GLY A 149 -17.40 2.45 -21.80
N THR A 150 -18.21 2.43 -22.87
CA THR A 150 -17.75 2.82 -24.21
C THR A 150 -17.46 4.32 -24.29
N MET A 151 -16.19 4.69 -24.49
CA MET A 151 -15.81 6.09 -24.69
C MET A 151 -16.11 6.58 -26.11
N PRO A 152 -16.49 7.86 -26.30
CA PRO A 152 -16.84 8.44 -27.60
C PRO A 152 -15.67 8.41 -28.60
N ALA A 153 -15.95 8.61 -29.88
CA ALA A 153 -14.94 8.69 -30.93
C ALA A 153 -14.80 10.12 -31.44
N PHE A 154 -13.68 10.79 -31.11
CA PHE A 154 -13.37 12.13 -31.60
C PHE A 154 -12.69 12.04 -32.97
N THR A 155 -13.47 12.11 -34.05
CA THR A 155 -12.97 11.99 -35.43
C THR A 155 -12.70 13.37 -36.03
N ASP A 156 -11.59 13.55 -36.75
CA ASP A 156 -11.23 14.81 -37.41
C ASP A 156 -12.34 15.37 -38.30
N GLY A 157 -12.55 16.67 -38.21
CA GLY A 157 -13.56 17.38 -39.01
C GLY A 157 -15.02 17.09 -38.63
N THR A 158 -15.27 16.21 -37.65
CA THR A 158 -16.61 16.01 -37.08
C THR A 158 -16.83 16.94 -35.89
N GLY A 159 -18.05 17.49 -35.76
CA GLY A 159 -18.41 18.32 -34.60
C GLY A 159 -18.54 17.44 -33.36
N SER A 160 -17.63 17.59 -32.39
CA SER A 160 -17.75 16.96 -31.08
C SER A 160 -18.99 17.49 -30.35
N SER A 161 -19.80 16.62 -29.78
CA SER A 161 -21.06 16.98 -29.12
C SER A 161 -20.89 17.12 -27.61
N ALA A 162 -21.81 17.84 -26.96
CA ALA A 162 -21.87 17.88 -25.50
C ALA A 162 -22.04 16.49 -24.87
N ALA A 163 -22.71 15.56 -25.57
CA ALA A 163 -22.86 14.17 -25.14
C ALA A 163 -21.51 13.44 -25.05
N ASP A 164 -20.58 13.68 -25.98
CA ASP A 164 -19.25 13.04 -25.98
C ASP A 164 -18.43 13.49 -24.76
N PHE A 165 -18.35 14.79 -24.50
CA PHE A 165 -17.64 15.30 -23.32
C PHE A 165 -18.34 14.89 -22.02
N ASN A 166 -19.68 14.85 -21.98
CA ASN A 166 -20.40 14.37 -20.80
C ASN A 166 -20.18 12.87 -20.57
N ALA A 167 -19.99 12.05 -21.60
CA ALA A 167 -19.60 10.64 -21.45
C ALA A 167 -18.22 10.49 -20.79
N ILE A 168 -17.24 11.31 -21.19
CA ILE A 168 -15.93 11.37 -20.53
C ILE A 168 -16.08 11.80 -19.06
N SER A 169 -16.91 12.80 -18.76
CA SER A 169 -17.20 13.20 -17.37
C SER A 169 -17.84 12.07 -16.56
N VAL A 170 -18.84 11.37 -17.09
CA VAL A 170 -19.47 10.21 -16.44
C VAL A 170 -18.46 9.07 -16.22
N GLY A 171 -17.56 8.82 -17.16
CA GLY A 171 -16.47 7.86 -17.00
C GLY A 171 -15.52 8.23 -15.84
N ILE A 172 -15.17 9.51 -15.71
CA ILE A 172 -14.38 10.03 -14.58
C ILE A 172 -15.10 9.80 -13.24
N GLU A 173 -16.38 10.18 -13.15
CA GLU A 173 -17.20 10.00 -11.93
C GLU A 173 -17.39 8.51 -11.57
N THR A 174 -17.40 7.63 -12.57
CA THR A 174 -17.57 6.18 -12.41
C THR A 174 -16.29 5.51 -11.89
N LEU A 175 -15.11 5.94 -12.35
CA LEU A 175 -13.82 5.39 -11.93
C LEU A 175 -13.26 5.96 -10.64
N GLU A 176 -13.55 7.23 -10.33
CA GLU A 176 -13.06 7.92 -9.13
C GLU A 176 -13.23 7.09 -7.83
N PRO A 177 -14.42 6.54 -7.50
CA PRO A 177 -14.61 5.75 -6.27
C PRO A 177 -13.75 4.48 -6.19
N ALA A 178 -13.34 3.90 -7.34
CA ALA A 178 -12.44 2.74 -7.36
C ALA A 178 -10.97 3.11 -7.11
N LEU A 179 -10.61 4.38 -7.31
CA LEU A 179 -9.24 4.91 -7.23
C LEU A 179 -8.98 5.75 -5.97
N MET A 180 -10.03 6.23 -5.30
CA MET A 180 -9.96 6.90 -3.99
C MET A 180 -9.68 5.92 -2.83
N LEU A 181 -8.64 5.09 -2.95
CA LEU A 181 -8.36 4.03 -1.98
C LEU A 181 -7.44 4.50 -0.84
N PRO A 182 -7.73 4.11 0.42
CA PRO A 182 -6.82 4.29 1.54
C PRO A 182 -5.46 3.62 1.29
N ILE A 183 -4.42 4.20 1.87
CA ILE A 183 -3.04 3.76 1.70
C ILE A 183 -2.51 3.31 3.06
N ALA A 184 -2.54 1.99 3.27
CA ALA A 184 -1.78 1.32 4.31
C ALA A 184 -0.29 1.64 4.14
N GLY A 185 0.39 2.02 5.22
CA GLY A 185 1.85 2.17 5.20
C GLY A 185 2.55 0.84 5.39
N VAL A 186 3.82 0.76 4.97
CA VAL A 186 4.64 -0.42 5.23
C VAL A 186 5.21 -0.37 6.65
N ARG A 187 5.12 -1.49 7.36
CA ARG A 187 5.79 -1.68 8.65
C ARG A 187 7.30 -1.76 8.43
N GLY A 188 8.04 -0.95 9.17
CA GLY A 188 9.50 -0.88 9.11
C GLY A 188 10.12 -0.48 10.45
N GLY A 189 11.43 -0.23 10.43
CA GLY A 189 12.23 0.12 11.60
C GLY A 189 12.56 -1.04 12.54
N GLU A 190 12.01 -2.24 12.31
CA GLU A 190 12.36 -3.45 13.06
C GLU A 190 13.73 -4.00 12.64
N GLU A 191 14.71 -3.97 13.54
CA GLU A 191 16.08 -4.44 13.31
C GLU A 191 16.20 -5.96 13.35
N VAL A 192 16.47 -6.60 12.22
CA VAL A 192 16.66 -8.05 12.19
C VAL A 192 18.12 -8.41 12.43
N THR A 193 18.36 -9.16 13.50
CA THR A 193 19.54 -9.99 13.69
C THR A 193 19.09 -11.45 13.67
N THR A 194 19.87 -12.36 13.08
CA THR A 194 19.53 -13.79 13.12
C THR A 194 20.73 -14.60 13.58
N ALA A 195 20.58 -15.28 14.72
CA ALA A 195 21.66 -16.07 15.32
C ALA A 195 22.15 -17.24 14.44
N ASN A 196 21.35 -17.67 13.46
CA ASN A 196 21.57 -18.88 12.67
C ASN A 196 21.78 -18.61 11.16
N THR A 197 22.17 -17.41 10.71
CA THR A 197 22.35 -17.19 9.27
C THR A 197 23.60 -17.85 8.69
N SER A 198 23.36 -18.53 7.58
CA SER A 198 24.34 -19.24 6.75
C SER A 198 25.10 -18.28 5.83
N THR A 199 26.13 -18.79 5.16
CA THR A 199 26.76 -18.16 3.98
C THR A 199 25.87 -18.21 2.73
N ALA A 200 24.66 -18.78 2.84
CA ALA A 200 23.58 -18.70 1.86
C ALA A 200 22.64 -17.51 2.12
N TRP A 201 21.92 -17.08 1.08
CA TRP A 201 20.89 -16.06 1.20
C TRP A 201 19.67 -16.57 1.97
N THR A 202 19.26 -15.83 3.00
CA THR A 202 18.16 -16.18 3.91
C THR A 202 17.13 -15.05 3.94
N GLN A 203 15.86 -15.38 3.73
CA GLN A 203 14.74 -14.44 3.85
C GLN A 203 14.59 -13.94 5.30
N ILE A 204 14.46 -12.61 5.49
CA ILE A 204 14.16 -12.00 6.79
C ILE A 204 12.89 -11.15 6.81
N ARG A 205 12.39 -10.71 5.66
CA ARG A 205 11.09 -10.05 5.49
C ARG A 205 10.43 -10.52 4.21
N ARG A 206 9.10 -10.45 4.19
CA ARG A 206 8.29 -10.81 3.04
C ARG A 206 7.02 -9.96 3.00
N ILE A 207 6.74 -9.42 1.82
CA ILE A 207 5.62 -8.51 1.55
C ILE A 207 4.99 -8.96 0.23
N ASN A 208 3.70 -9.33 0.23
CA ASN A 208 2.97 -9.62 -1.01
C ASN A 208 2.33 -8.36 -1.55
N VAL A 209 2.73 -7.93 -2.75
CA VAL A 209 2.20 -6.74 -3.41
C VAL A 209 1.35 -7.15 -4.61
N GLN A 210 0.22 -6.48 -4.82
CA GLN A 210 -0.51 -6.60 -6.08
C GLN A 210 0.21 -5.76 -7.13
N HIS A 211 0.80 -6.38 -8.16
CA HIS A 211 1.57 -5.63 -9.15
C HIS A 211 0.71 -4.60 -9.88
N ARG A 212 1.18 -3.36 -9.94
CA ARG A 212 0.55 -2.26 -10.68
C ARG A 212 1.54 -1.34 -11.39
N VAL A 213 2.75 -1.19 -10.86
CA VAL A 213 3.70 -0.17 -11.29
C VAL A 213 5.10 -0.75 -11.48
N ASN A 214 5.97 0.00 -12.18
CA ASN A 214 7.21 -0.55 -12.74
C ASN A 214 8.46 -0.42 -11.84
N GLY A 215 8.31 0.11 -10.62
CA GLY A 215 9.40 0.31 -9.67
C GLY A 215 9.23 -0.45 -8.36
N VAL A 216 10.36 -0.87 -7.80
CA VAL A 216 10.52 -1.34 -6.42
C VAL A 216 11.30 -0.26 -5.68
N ARG A 217 10.66 0.42 -4.72
CA ARG A 217 11.27 1.45 -3.89
C ARG A 217 11.63 0.87 -2.53
N VAL A 218 12.85 1.15 -2.06
CA VAL A 218 13.41 0.57 -0.84
C VAL A 218 14.21 1.58 -0.03
N SER A 219 14.05 1.50 1.29
CA SER A 219 14.93 2.14 2.28
C SER A 219 15.31 1.12 3.34
N LEU A 220 16.59 1.03 3.70
CA LEU A 220 17.09 0.13 4.74
C LEU A 220 18.41 0.63 5.34
N ALA A 221 18.77 0.05 6.48
CA ALA A 221 20.09 0.19 7.08
C ALA A 221 20.73 -1.17 7.33
N ILE A 222 22.04 -1.26 7.15
CA ILE A 222 22.88 -2.43 7.45
C ILE A 222 23.96 -1.96 8.42
N THR A 223 24.00 -2.54 9.61
CA THR A 223 25.12 -2.40 10.53
C THR A 223 25.97 -3.66 10.43
N GLY A 224 27.26 -3.48 10.15
CA GLY A 224 28.23 -4.57 10.07
C GLY A 224 28.47 -5.24 11.43
N ALA A 225 29.05 -6.44 11.39
CA ALA A 225 29.31 -7.23 12.59
C ALA A 225 30.39 -6.61 13.49
N ASP A 226 30.45 -7.10 14.73
CA ASP A 226 31.57 -6.88 15.64
C ASP A 226 32.83 -7.69 15.28
N GLN A 227 32.69 -8.62 14.33
CA GLN A 227 33.74 -9.55 13.88
C GLN A 227 34.08 -9.38 12.40
N ALA A 228 35.26 -9.85 12.01
CA ALA A 228 35.77 -9.74 10.64
C ALA A 228 34.84 -10.45 9.64
N GLY A 229 34.37 -9.69 8.64
CA GLY A 229 33.50 -10.18 7.58
C GLY A 229 32.60 -9.08 7.03
N THR A 230 31.60 -9.50 6.26
CA THR A 230 30.65 -8.64 5.54
C THR A 230 29.24 -9.19 5.68
N ILE A 231 28.30 -8.33 6.02
CA ILE A 231 26.86 -8.60 5.99
C ILE A 231 26.30 -7.99 4.72
N SER A 232 25.59 -8.78 3.93
CA SER A 232 24.97 -8.35 2.67
C SER A 232 23.46 -8.48 2.76
N ALA A 233 22.73 -7.54 2.16
CA ALA A 233 21.27 -7.57 2.03
C ALA A 233 20.88 -7.33 0.57
N ARG A 234 19.83 -8.01 0.10
CA ARG A 234 19.28 -7.82 -1.25
C ARG A 234 17.76 -7.92 -1.29
N VAL A 235 17.15 -7.29 -2.30
CA VAL A 235 15.73 -7.46 -2.61
C VAL A 235 15.54 -8.55 -3.67
N VAL A 236 14.57 -9.43 -3.43
CA VAL A 236 14.10 -10.44 -4.39
C VAL A 236 12.62 -10.19 -4.65
N TYR A 237 12.19 -10.22 -5.90
CA TYR A 237 10.81 -10.08 -6.33
C TYR A 237 10.44 -11.37 -7.08
N ASP A 238 9.52 -12.14 -6.51
CA ASP A 238 8.98 -13.39 -7.08
C ASP A 238 10.10 -14.35 -7.52
N GLY A 239 10.94 -14.74 -6.56
CA GLY A 239 12.12 -15.59 -6.77
C GLY A 239 13.29 -14.95 -7.54
N THR A 240 13.09 -13.80 -8.19
CA THR A 240 14.10 -13.13 -9.03
C THR A 240 14.79 -12.00 -8.27
N ALA A 241 16.13 -11.98 -8.23
CA ALA A 241 16.86 -10.87 -7.61
C ALA A 241 16.62 -9.55 -8.37
N VAL A 242 16.31 -8.48 -7.65
CA VAL A 242 16.08 -7.16 -8.25
C VAL A 242 17.44 -6.55 -8.63
N ASN A 243 17.60 -6.18 -9.89
CA ASN A 243 18.89 -5.74 -10.43
C ASN A 243 19.38 -4.45 -9.74
N GLY A 244 20.62 -4.46 -9.24
CA GLY A 244 21.22 -3.35 -8.50
C GLY A 244 20.76 -3.19 -7.05
N ALA A 245 19.77 -3.96 -6.58
CA ALA A 245 19.22 -3.88 -5.23
C ALA A 245 19.94 -4.83 -4.25
N GLU A 246 21.28 -4.74 -4.19
CA GLU A 246 22.14 -5.48 -3.26
C GLU A 246 23.18 -4.53 -2.64
N TRP A 247 23.34 -4.61 -1.32
CA TRP A 247 24.24 -3.74 -0.54
C TRP A 247 24.91 -4.53 0.57
N SER A 248 26.00 -3.98 1.13
CA SER A 248 26.75 -4.65 2.18
C SER A 248 27.42 -3.69 3.16
N ALA A 249 27.60 -4.12 4.40
CA ALA A 249 28.46 -3.48 5.40
C ALA A 249 29.54 -4.45 5.90
N THR A 250 30.78 -3.99 5.95
CA THR A 250 31.92 -4.72 6.55
C THR A 250 31.91 -4.59 8.08
N GLN A 251 32.77 -5.32 8.79
CA GLN A 251 33.00 -5.17 10.25
C GLN A 251 33.00 -3.70 10.71
N TYR A 252 32.21 -3.39 11.75
CA TYR A 252 31.95 -2.04 12.29
C TYR A 252 31.49 -0.97 11.29
N GLY A 253 31.22 -1.34 10.03
CA GLY A 253 30.73 -0.45 8.99
C GLY A 253 29.23 -0.20 9.10
N TYR A 254 28.77 0.85 8.44
CA TYR A 254 27.36 1.19 8.33
C TYR A 254 27.03 1.54 6.89
N THR A 255 25.94 0.96 6.37
CA THR A 255 25.41 1.24 5.04
C THR A 255 23.96 1.65 5.17
N SER A 256 23.63 2.87 4.74
CA SER A 256 22.25 3.34 4.63
C SER A 256 21.84 3.42 3.17
N VAL A 257 20.64 2.89 2.89
CA VAL A 257 19.96 2.96 1.62
C VAL A 257 18.70 3.76 1.88
N VAL A 258 18.59 4.93 1.26
CA VAL A 258 17.45 5.82 1.44
C VAL A 258 16.80 6.03 0.08
N ASP A 259 15.50 5.77 0.03
CA ASP A 259 14.61 6.13 -1.06
C ASP A 259 15.10 5.70 -2.46
N ARG A 260 15.73 4.53 -2.54
CA ARG A 260 16.27 3.99 -3.80
C ARG A 260 15.20 3.24 -4.56
N VAL A 261 15.16 3.46 -5.87
CA VAL A 261 14.17 2.85 -6.78
C VAL A 261 14.87 2.00 -7.82
N PHE A 262 14.34 0.81 -8.04
CA PHE A 262 14.84 -0.19 -9.00
C PHE A 262 13.69 -0.67 -9.90
N SER A 263 13.97 -1.12 -11.11
CA SER A 263 12.92 -1.68 -11.97
C SER A 263 12.38 -3.01 -11.42
N VAL A 264 11.06 -3.19 -11.46
CA VAL A 264 10.42 -4.50 -11.26
C VAL A 264 10.94 -5.48 -12.32
N PRO A 265 11.29 -6.74 -11.98
CA PRO A 265 11.70 -7.74 -12.96
C PRO A 265 10.62 -7.99 -14.03
N ALA A 266 11.03 -8.24 -15.27
CA ALA A 266 10.10 -8.41 -16.39
C ALA A 266 9.13 -9.60 -16.22
N GLY A 267 8.00 -9.56 -16.94
CA GLY A 267 7.03 -10.66 -16.98
C GLY A 267 6.04 -10.67 -15.81
N LYS A 268 5.70 -9.50 -15.24
CA LYS A 268 4.66 -9.35 -14.24
C LYS A 268 3.36 -8.85 -14.87
N THR A 269 2.24 -9.39 -14.40
CA THR A 269 0.89 -9.08 -14.89
C THR A 269 0.20 -8.15 -13.90
N VAL A 270 -0.31 -7.02 -14.39
CA VAL A 270 -1.07 -6.06 -13.57
C VAL A 270 -2.24 -6.77 -12.87
N GLY A 271 -2.46 -6.45 -11.59
CA GLY A 271 -3.51 -7.04 -10.77
C GLY A 271 -3.15 -8.39 -10.11
N THR A 272 -2.03 -9.01 -10.50
CA THR A 272 -1.54 -10.27 -9.90
C THR A 272 -0.72 -9.99 -8.64
N PHE A 273 -0.90 -10.79 -7.58
CA PHE A 273 -0.07 -10.70 -6.38
C PHE A 273 1.27 -11.42 -6.54
N TYR A 274 2.36 -10.75 -6.16
CA TYR A 274 3.72 -11.28 -6.18
C TYR A 274 4.44 -11.04 -4.85
N GLU A 275 5.38 -11.91 -4.54
CA GLU A 275 6.12 -11.93 -3.28
C GLU A 275 7.40 -11.10 -3.37
N MET A 276 7.51 -10.00 -2.64
CA MET A 276 8.77 -9.29 -2.40
C MET A 276 9.43 -9.78 -1.13
N GLN A 277 10.73 -10.06 -1.17
CA GLN A 277 11.52 -10.50 -0.02
C GLN A 277 12.71 -9.56 0.21
N LEU A 278 13.02 -9.30 1.48
CA LEU A 278 14.36 -8.89 1.89
C LEU A 278 15.12 -10.15 2.31
N GLN A 279 16.26 -10.40 1.67
CA GLN A 279 17.17 -11.49 2.01
C GLN A 279 18.49 -10.94 2.55
N VAL A 280 19.11 -11.66 3.47
CA VAL A 280 20.45 -11.36 4.00
C VAL A 280 21.40 -12.54 3.83
N LYS A 281 22.70 -12.26 3.83
CA LYS A 281 23.77 -13.25 3.77
C LYS A 281 24.96 -12.76 4.59
N GLN A 282 25.62 -13.68 5.30
CA GLN A 282 26.91 -13.43 5.94
C GLN A 282 28.06 -13.92 5.04
N SER A 283 29.22 -13.26 5.07
CA SER A 283 30.43 -13.77 4.40
C SER A 283 31.03 -14.98 5.11
N VAL A 284 30.86 -15.05 6.43
CA VAL A 284 31.24 -16.15 7.33
C VAL A 284 30.00 -16.47 8.16
N GLY A 285 29.63 -17.74 8.32
CA GLY A 285 28.42 -18.08 9.09
C GLY A 285 28.61 -17.93 10.60
N GLY A 286 27.56 -17.52 11.32
CA GLY A 286 27.56 -17.35 12.77
C GLY A 286 28.12 -16.03 13.30
N MET A 287 28.30 -15.01 12.44
CA MET A 287 28.71 -13.66 12.84
C MET A 287 27.68 -13.01 13.79
N THR A 288 28.16 -12.23 14.77
CA THR A 288 27.36 -11.51 15.77
C THR A 288 27.43 -9.99 15.60
N GLY A 289 26.73 -9.23 16.45
CA GLY A 289 26.86 -7.77 16.54
C GLY A 289 26.32 -6.95 15.35
N TRP A 290 25.82 -7.60 14.30
CA TRP A 290 25.25 -6.96 13.11
C TRP A 290 23.73 -6.84 13.18
N ASN A 291 23.17 -5.93 12.38
CA ASN A 291 21.73 -5.84 12.15
C ASN A 291 21.40 -5.44 10.70
N VAL A 292 20.21 -5.80 10.24
CA VAL A 292 19.59 -5.23 9.03
C VAL A 292 18.19 -4.72 9.38
N ARG A 293 18.00 -3.40 9.25
CA ARG A 293 16.72 -2.73 9.49
C ARG A 293 16.07 -2.40 8.16
N LEU A 294 14.92 -3.02 7.87
CA LEU A 294 14.09 -2.58 6.75
C LEU A 294 13.29 -1.36 7.19
N ASP A 295 13.46 -0.24 6.50
CA ASP A 295 12.67 0.96 6.74
C ASP A 295 11.44 0.96 5.82
N SER A 296 11.61 0.81 4.50
CA SER A 296 10.47 0.68 3.58
C SER A 296 10.77 -0.27 2.41
N LEU A 297 9.75 -0.99 1.94
CA LEU A 297 9.77 -1.74 0.68
C LEU A 297 8.37 -1.79 0.08
N TYR A 298 8.18 -1.19 -1.09
CA TYR A 298 6.89 -1.10 -1.78
C TYR A 298 7.07 -0.90 -3.29
N GLU A 299 5.99 -1.09 -4.06
CA GLU A 299 5.98 -0.73 -5.48
C GLU A 299 5.68 0.76 -5.66
N ASP A 300 6.40 1.42 -6.58
CA ASP A 300 6.19 2.84 -6.91
C ASP A 300 6.46 3.11 -8.40
N GLN A 301 5.97 4.22 -8.93
CA GLN A 301 6.20 4.59 -10.33
C GLN A 301 7.59 5.21 -10.55
N VAL A 302 8.39 4.64 -11.46
CA VAL A 302 9.71 5.20 -11.85
C VAL A 302 9.65 5.99 -13.16
N SER A 303 8.72 5.62 -14.03
CA SER A 303 8.47 6.25 -15.32
C SER A 303 7.01 6.10 -15.69
N PHE A 304 6.53 6.87 -16.67
CA PHE A 304 5.24 6.60 -17.31
C PHE A 304 5.16 5.12 -17.71
N PHE A 305 4.09 4.45 -17.27
CA PHE A 305 3.86 3.04 -17.56
C PHE A 305 3.52 2.92 -19.04
N GLY A 306 4.37 2.24 -19.80
CA GLY A 306 4.45 2.35 -21.27
C GLY A 306 3.36 1.64 -22.06
N GLY A 307 2.09 1.80 -21.68
CA GLY A 307 0.94 1.29 -22.42
C GLY A 307 -0.31 2.14 -22.19
N GLY A 308 -0.84 2.73 -23.26
CA GLY A 308 -2.18 3.32 -23.30
C GLY A 308 -2.38 4.72 -22.70
N TYR A 309 -1.42 5.28 -21.95
CA TYR A 309 -1.55 6.64 -21.43
C TYR A 309 -0.48 7.58 -21.98
N ASP A 310 -0.93 8.62 -22.67
CA ASP A 310 -0.12 9.63 -23.33
C ASP A 310 -0.23 11.00 -22.64
N VAL A 311 0.87 11.75 -22.58
CA VAL A 311 0.89 13.07 -21.92
C VAL A 311 0.11 14.09 -22.74
N THR A 312 -1.01 14.58 -22.20
CA THR A 312 -1.88 15.53 -22.90
C THR A 312 -1.37 16.97 -22.81
N THR A 313 -1.16 17.61 -23.96
CA THR A 313 -0.95 19.06 -24.02
C THR A 313 -2.23 19.80 -23.65
N ARG A 314 -2.12 20.93 -22.93
CA ARG A 314 -3.27 21.77 -22.56
C ARG A 314 -3.66 22.73 -23.69
N TRP A 315 -4.95 23.01 -23.79
CA TRP A 315 -5.52 23.99 -24.72
C TRP A 315 -5.17 25.42 -24.25
N SER A 316 -4.57 26.23 -25.12
CA SER A 316 -4.30 27.65 -24.88
C SER A 316 -5.54 28.53 -25.18
N HIS A 317 -6.26 28.17 -26.24
CA HIS A 317 -7.49 28.80 -26.70
C HIS A 317 -8.52 27.73 -27.06
N GLY A 318 -9.80 28.09 -27.12
CA GLY A 318 -10.86 27.19 -27.57
C GLY A 318 -10.99 27.11 -29.09
N ASP A 319 -11.97 26.30 -29.51
CA ASP A 319 -12.71 26.43 -30.77
C ASP A 319 -12.21 25.74 -32.06
N TYR A 320 -11.28 24.78 -32.00
CA TYR A 320 -11.18 23.74 -33.04
C TYR A 320 -10.95 22.36 -32.43
N ALA A 321 -11.92 21.46 -32.58
CA ALA A 321 -11.78 20.05 -32.23
C ALA A 321 -10.80 19.38 -33.21
N ILE A 322 -9.56 19.18 -32.76
CA ILE A 322 -8.61 18.27 -33.39
C ILE A 322 -8.90 16.88 -32.81
N GLY A 323 -9.34 15.96 -33.67
CA GLY A 323 -9.80 14.62 -33.30
C GLY A 323 -8.61 13.69 -33.17
N ASP A 324 -8.11 13.20 -34.31
CA ASP A 324 -7.15 12.10 -34.42
C ASP A 324 -5.83 12.45 -35.16
N SER A 325 -5.74 13.57 -35.90
CA SER A 325 -4.50 13.95 -36.61
C SER A 325 -4.07 15.42 -36.43
N GLY A 326 -2.77 15.69 -36.54
CA GLY A 326 -2.19 17.04 -36.38
C GLY A 326 -1.39 17.24 -35.09
N SER A 327 -1.00 18.48 -34.80
CA SER A 327 -0.33 18.87 -33.55
C SER A 327 -1.32 18.93 -32.39
N GLY A 328 -0.88 18.54 -31.19
CA GLY A 328 -1.71 18.65 -29.98
C GLY A 328 -2.17 20.10 -29.70
N PRO A 329 -3.28 20.28 -28.97
CA PRO A 329 -3.97 19.26 -28.17
C PRO A 329 -5.07 18.50 -28.93
N ARG A 330 -5.12 17.18 -28.73
CA ARG A 330 -6.09 16.28 -29.38
C ARG A 330 -7.11 15.72 -28.38
N LEU A 331 -8.31 15.42 -28.86
CA LEU A 331 -9.39 14.86 -28.05
C LEU A 331 -9.35 13.33 -27.98
N ASP A 332 -8.83 12.64 -29.01
CA ASP A 332 -8.56 11.20 -29.00
C ASP A 332 -7.75 10.76 -27.76
N THR A 333 -6.77 11.57 -27.37
CA THR A 333 -5.80 11.26 -26.32
C THR A 333 -6.48 11.28 -24.95
N MET A 334 -7.47 12.16 -24.73
CA MET A 334 -8.28 12.17 -23.51
C MET A 334 -9.11 10.90 -23.36
N LYS A 335 -9.68 10.42 -24.48
CA LYS A 335 -10.43 9.18 -24.56
C LYS A 335 -9.52 7.99 -24.27
N THR A 336 -8.42 7.84 -25.00
CA THR A 336 -7.45 6.75 -24.85
C THR A 336 -6.86 6.68 -23.44
N ASN A 337 -6.53 7.83 -22.83
CA ASN A 337 -6.08 7.87 -21.45
C ASN A 337 -7.11 7.36 -20.45
N LEU A 338 -8.40 7.67 -20.63
CA LEU A 338 -9.47 7.20 -19.75
C LEU A 338 -9.78 5.72 -19.97
N GLU A 339 -9.74 5.23 -21.21
CA GLU A 339 -9.84 3.80 -21.55
C GLU A 339 -8.70 2.99 -20.92
N ALA A 340 -7.46 3.49 -20.98
CA ALA A 340 -6.32 2.84 -20.35
C ALA A 340 -6.46 2.77 -18.82
N ILE A 341 -7.03 3.79 -18.18
CA ILE A 341 -7.34 3.75 -16.74
C ILE A 341 -8.49 2.76 -16.45
N ASP A 342 -9.51 2.66 -17.31
CA ASP A 342 -10.60 1.68 -17.19
C ASP A 342 -10.08 0.24 -17.26
N ASP A 343 -9.26 -0.09 -18.27
CA ASP A 343 -8.62 -1.39 -18.43
C ASP A 343 -7.76 -1.75 -17.21
N LEU A 344 -6.98 -0.79 -16.69
CA LEU A 344 -6.14 -1.00 -15.52
C LEU A 344 -6.95 -1.20 -14.23
N VAL A 345 -8.05 -0.46 -14.05
CA VAL A 345 -9.01 -0.66 -12.94
C VAL A 345 -9.70 -2.02 -13.06
N SER A 346 -10.06 -2.45 -14.27
CA SER A 346 -10.63 -3.77 -14.54
C SER A 346 -9.66 -4.90 -14.16
N LEU A 347 -8.38 -4.76 -14.52
CA LEU A 347 -7.31 -5.72 -14.21
C LEU A 347 -6.93 -5.77 -12.72
N SER A 348 -6.75 -4.62 -12.06
CA SER A 348 -6.39 -4.60 -10.62
C SER A 348 -7.59 -4.83 -9.71
N GLY A 349 -8.78 -4.46 -10.15
CA GLY A 349 -9.94 -4.22 -9.30
C GLY A 349 -9.69 -3.14 -8.26
N THR A 350 -10.70 -2.92 -7.42
CA THR A 350 -10.61 -2.10 -6.20
C THR A 350 -9.95 -2.92 -5.08
N VAL A 351 -8.66 -2.70 -4.78
CA VAL A 351 -7.94 -3.41 -3.71
C VAL A 351 -7.30 -2.44 -2.73
N ASN A 352 -7.73 -2.52 -1.48
CA ASN A 352 -7.27 -1.74 -0.32
C ASN A 352 -6.64 -2.71 0.70
N ILE A 353 -5.32 -2.66 0.84
CA ILE A 353 -4.51 -3.62 1.62
C ILE A 353 -4.72 -3.40 3.13
N VAL A 354 -4.86 -4.48 3.89
CA VAL A 354 -4.90 -4.40 5.36
C VAL A 354 -3.47 -4.20 5.89
N GLN A 355 -3.25 -3.11 6.61
CA GLN A 355 -1.97 -2.83 7.25
C GLN A 355 -1.70 -3.83 8.37
N ARG A 356 -0.54 -4.48 8.35
CA ARG A 356 -0.11 -5.41 9.39
C ARG A 356 0.08 -4.72 10.76
N GLU A 357 -0.44 -5.33 11.83
CA GLU A 357 -0.11 -4.88 13.20
C GLU A 357 1.37 -5.15 13.53
N PRO A 358 2.06 -4.21 14.21
CA PRO A 358 3.43 -4.42 14.70
C PRO A 358 3.54 -5.66 15.59
N ILE A 359 4.51 -6.55 15.34
CA ILE A 359 4.59 -7.84 16.04
C ILE A 359 5.15 -7.65 17.46
N THR A 360 4.32 -7.90 18.46
CA THR A 360 4.67 -7.72 19.89
C THR A 360 5.37 -8.93 20.55
N SER A 361 5.42 -10.09 19.89
CA SER A 361 5.65 -11.39 20.56
C SER A 361 6.98 -12.10 20.26
N PHE A 362 8.02 -11.42 19.77
CA PHE A 362 9.34 -12.06 19.59
C PHE A 362 10.18 -12.04 20.87
N SER A 363 10.47 -13.24 21.38
CA SER A 363 11.44 -13.49 22.45
C SER A 363 12.88 -13.41 21.93
N LEU A 364 13.44 -12.20 22.00
CA LEU A 364 14.85 -11.85 21.84
C LEU A 364 15.47 -11.90 20.41
N PRO A 365 16.45 -11.02 20.12
CA PRO A 365 16.79 -9.83 20.90
C PRO A 365 15.62 -8.83 20.89
N VAL A 366 15.47 -8.07 21.97
CA VAL A 366 14.29 -7.22 22.19
C VAL A 366 14.19 -6.18 21.07
N LEU A 367 13.23 -6.37 20.16
CA LEU A 367 12.88 -5.37 19.18
C LEU A 367 12.20 -4.21 19.89
N ALA A 368 12.96 -3.15 20.15
CA ALA A 368 12.46 -1.89 20.67
C ALA A 368 11.19 -1.48 19.93
N ASN A 369 10.10 -1.37 20.67
CA ASN A 369 8.80 -0.90 20.23
C ASN A 369 8.90 0.54 19.70
N TYR A 370 9.75 1.39 20.30
CA TYR A 370 9.98 2.77 19.82
C TYR A 370 10.61 2.83 18.41
N ASN A 371 11.35 1.80 18.00
CA ASN A 371 11.94 1.74 16.66
C ASN A 371 10.93 1.37 15.56
N ARG A 372 9.71 0.95 15.91
CA ARG A 372 8.70 0.52 14.94
C ARG A 372 8.06 1.72 14.25
N ARG A 373 8.04 1.66 12.92
CA ARG A 373 7.64 2.77 12.05
C ARG A 373 6.62 2.26 11.04
N VAL A 374 5.67 3.12 10.71
CA VAL A 374 4.77 2.94 9.56
C VAL A 374 5.20 3.96 8.53
N TYR A 375 5.88 3.51 7.47
CA TYR A 375 6.42 4.37 6.42
C TYR A 375 5.41 4.61 5.30
N HIS A 376 5.44 5.83 4.78
CA HIS A 376 4.59 6.31 3.72
C HIS A 376 5.33 7.29 2.81
N ALA A 377 4.94 7.34 1.54
CA ALA A 377 4.94 8.56 0.74
C ALA A 377 3.52 9.16 0.78
N ARG A 378 3.40 10.48 0.95
CA ARG A 378 2.09 11.15 1.08
C ARG A 378 1.33 11.14 -0.24
N ARG A 379 0.07 10.71 -0.17
CA ARG A 379 -0.91 10.73 -1.26
C ARG A 379 -2.19 11.45 -0.85
N TRP A 380 -2.69 11.21 0.36
CA TRP A 380 -3.92 11.84 0.84
C TRP A 380 -3.65 12.97 1.84
N ARG A 381 -4.73 13.68 2.21
CA ARG A 381 -4.71 14.71 3.25
C ARG A 381 -4.85 14.13 4.66
N TRP A 382 -5.71 13.15 4.86
CA TRP A 382 -6.00 12.63 6.19
C TRP A 382 -5.16 11.40 6.50
N LEU A 383 -4.70 11.33 7.74
CA LEU A 383 -4.02 10.19 8.32
C LEU A 383 -4.85 9.66 9.48
N ALA A 384 -5.47 8.50 9.31
CA ALA A 384 -6.08 7.76 10.40
C ALA A 384 -4.98 7.02 11.17
N TYR A 385 -4.98 7.09 12.50
CA TYR A 385 -4.01 6.38 13.34
C TYR A 385 -4.60 6.04 14.70
N ARG A 386 -4.01 5.08 15.40
CA ARG A 386 -4.36 4.74 16.79
C ARG A 386 -3.08 4.70 17.63
N PRO A 387 -2.93 5.55 18.67
CA PRO A 387 -1.79 5.46 19.59
C PRO A 387 -1.71 4.06 20.21
N HIS A 388 -0.48 3.59 20.44
CA HIS A 388 -0.27 2.23 20.92
C HIS A 388 -0.56 2.07 22.43
N ASN A 389 -0.94 0.86 22.86
CA ASN A 389 -1.20 0.50 24.27
C ASN A 389 -0.14 -0.44 24.84
N TRP A 390 1.09 -0.40 24.32
CA TRP A 390 2.17 -1.25 24.84
C TRP A 390 2.76 -0.61 26.11
N PRO A 391 3.17 -1.42 27.10
CA PRO A 391 3.89 -0.90 28.26
C PRO A 391 5.20 -0.22 27.83
N ALA A 392 5.73 0.64 28.71
CA ALA A 392 7.11 1.12 28.59
C ALA A 392 8.08 -0.07 28.52
N GLU A 393 9.20 0.12 27.81
CA GLU A 393 10.18 -0.94 27.64
C GLU A 393 10.99 -1.20 28.91
N PHE A 394 11.62 -2.37 28.99
CA PHE A 394 12.45 -2.72 30.14
C PHE A 394 13.67 -1.79 30.22
N GLY A 395 13.64 -0.86 31.17
CA GLY A 395 14.68 0.15 31.37
C GLY A 395 14.29 1.57 30.91
N ASP A 396 13.08 1.76 30.36
CA ASP A 396 12.52 3.08 30.04
C ASP A 396 11.38 3.42 31.03
N SER A 397 11.17 4.71 31.31
CA SER A 397 10.04 5.17 32.14
C SER A 397 8.81 5.51 31.31
N ASP A 398 8.99 5.83 30.02
CA ASP A 398 7.98 6.52 29.23
C ASP A 398 7.38 5.60 28.15
N VAL A 399 6.09 5.78 27.89
CA VAL A 399 5.39 5.09 26.79
C VAL A 399 5.59 5.91 25.51
N PRO A 400 6.13 5.31 24.42
CA PRO A 400 6.41 6.01 23.17
C PRO A 400 5.22 6.81 22.61
N GLN A 401 5.32 8.14 22.62
CA GLN A 401 4.25 8.99 22.15
C GLN A 401 4.04 8.85 20.63
N PRO A 402 2.77 8.86 20.14
CA PRO A 402 2.49 8.81 18.72
C PRO A 402 3.14 10.03 18.05
N THR A 403 4.05 9.80 17.10
CA THR A 403 4.88 10.87 16.53
C THR A 403 5.04 10.69 15.03
N ILE A 404 4.77 11.75 14.27
CA ILE A 404 5.01 11.79 12.82
C ILE A 404 6.39 12.40 12.54
N TYR A 405 7.11 11.79 11.61
CA TYR A 405 8.44 12.21 11.17
C TYR A 405 8.45 12.39 9.66
N TRP A 406 9.10 13.44 9.15
CA TRP A 406 9.20 13.71 7.72
C TRP A 406 10.61 14.20 7.35
N THR A 407 10.98 14.01 6.08
CA THR A 407 12.31 14.36 5.57
C THR A 407 12.20 15.04 4.21
N TYR A 408 13.04 16.06 3.98
CA TYR A 408 13.13 16.79 2.70
C TYR A 408 14.31 16.31 1.84
N ASP A 409 15.31 15.68 2.47
CA ASP A 409 16.58 15.23 1.89
C ASP A 409 16.75 13.70 1.93
N GLY A 410 15.80 12.98 2.55
CA GLY A 410 15.86 11.54 2.83
C GLY A 410 16.64 11.19 4.11
N SER A 411 17.67 11.96 4.45
CA SER A 411 18.58 11.71 5.57
C SER A 411 18.19 12.38 6.89
N THR A 412 17.68 13.61 6.83
CA THR A 412 17.40 14.45 8.00
C THR A 412 15.91 14.41 8.31
N TRP A 413 15.57 13.95 9.52
CA TRP A 413 14.18 13.77 9.93
C TRP A 413 13.75 14.87 10.91
N ASN A 414 12.70 15.59 10.54
CA ASN A 414 11.95 16.49 11.42
C ASN A 414 10.79 15.71 12.05
N SER A 415 10.25 16.16 13.18
CA SER A 415 9.20 15.45 13.90
C SER A 415 8.13 16.35 14.54
N LYS A 416 6.94 15.79 14.77
CA LYS A 416 5.83 16.41 15.50
C LYS A 416 5.10 15.32 16.30
N THR A 417 4.95 15.51 17.60
CA THR A 417 4.09 14.64 18.42
C THR A 417 2.63 14.83 18.02
N LEU A 418 1.92 13.73 17.88
CA LEU A 418 0.50 13.69 17.56
C LEU A 418 -0.34 13.63 18.85
N THR A 419 -1.60 14.07 18.78
CA THR A 419 -2.49 14.17 19.94
C THR A 419 -3.58 13.10 19.90
N GLY A 420 -3.69 12.27 20.93
CA GLY A 420 -4.83 11.36 21.08
C GLY A 420 -4.67 10.37 22.23
N ASP A 421 -5.78 9.81 22.69
CA ASP A 421 -5.80 8.88 23.81
C ASP A 421 -5.41 7.45 23.38
N ALA A 422 -4.68 6.76 24.25
CA ALA A 422 -4.20 5.40 24.04
C ALA A 422 -5.34 4.44 23.64
N GLY A 423 -5.24 3.83 22.45
CA GLY A 423 -6.17 2.82 21.97
C GLY A 423 -7.44 3.36 21.29
N THR A 424 -7.57 4.69 21.17
CA THR A 424 -8.65 5.36 20.42
C THR A 424 -8.21 5.68 19.00
N ASP A 425 -9.15 5.66 18.05
CA ASP A 425 -8.88 6.09 16.68
C ASP A 425 -8.85 7.61 16.56
N GLN A 426 -7.88 8.11 15.80
CA GLN A 426 -7.57 9.52 15.66
C GLN A 426 -7.36 9.85 14.19
N PHE A 427 -7.64 11.10 13.82
CA PHE A 427 -7.42 11.61 12.46
C PHE A 427 -6.54 12.85 12.52
N PHE A 428 -5.46 12.85 11.74
CA PHE A 428 -4.56 13.98 11.61
C PHE A 428 -4.65 14.58 10.20
N ASP A 429 -4.72 15.90 10.13
CA ASP A 429 -4.68 16.66 8.87
C ASP A 429 -3.22 16.89 8.46
N LEU A 430 -2.75 16.21 7.40
CA LEU A 430 -1.39 16.37 6.89
C LEU A 430 -1.15 17.77 6.28
N ASP A 431 -2.19 18.54 5.96
CA ASP A 431 -2.04 19.95 5.56
C ASP A 431 -1.78 20.88 6.78
N SER A 432 -1.95 20.39 8.02
CA SER A 432 -1.48 21.05 9.24
C SER A 432 0.00 20.79 9.56
N SER A 433 0.74 20.27 8.58
CA SER A 433 2.16 19.91 8.65
C SER A 433 2.85 20.23 7.32
N PRO A 434 4.19 20.23 7.26
CA PRO A 434 4.92 20.50 6.01
C PRO A 434 4.79 19.43 4.89
N ILE A 435 3.88 18.45 5.01
CA ILE A 435 3.78 17.18 4.26
C ILE A 435 4.96 16.93 3.30
N ILE A 436 4.87 17.12 1.98
CA ILE A 436 3.73 17.42 1.07
C ILE A 436 3.37 16.18 0.23
N VAL A 437 2.41 16.23 -0.73
CA VAL A 437 2.14 15.08 -1.64
C VAL A 437 3.44 14.65 -2.36
N GLY A 438 3.69 13.34 -2.41
CA GLY A 438 4.92 12.73 -2.89
C GLY A 438 6.03 12.59 -1.83
N MET A 439 5.96 13.34 -0.73
CA MET A 439 7.04 13.38 0.27
C MET A 439 6.99 12.18 1.23
N THR A 440 8.17 11.67 1.59
CA THR A 440 8.33 10.53 2.50
C THR A 440 8.19 10.95 3.96
N PHE A 441 7.37 10.22 4.69
CA PHE A 441 7.16 10.37 6.13
C PHE A 441 6.99 9.01 6.80
N TYR A 442 7.12 8.95 8.13
CA TYR A 442 6.70 7.78 8.90
C TYR A 442 6.02 8.18 10.21
N VAL A 443 5.30 7.23 10.80
CA VAL A 443 4.70 7.37 12.14
C VAL A 443 5.24 6.30 13.07
N SER A 444 5.62 6.66 14.29
CA SER A 444 5.96 5.74 15.38
C SER A 444 5.00 5.91 16.56
N GLY A 445 5.03 5.00 17.54
CA GLY A 445 4.15 5.07 18.72
C GLY A 445 2.68 4.78 18.41
N VAL A 446 2.41 3.98 17.36
CA VAL A 446 1.05 3.70 16.88
C VAL A 446 0.84 2.21 16.59
N THR A 447 -0.41 1.76 16.76
CA THR A 447 -0.87 0.42 16.36
C THR A 447 -1.04 0.33 14.84
N TYR A 448 -1.52 1.41 14.21
CA TYR A 448 -1.57 1.59 12.77
C TYR A 448 -1.47 3.08 12.41
N ALA A 449 -1.16 3.36 11.14
CA ALA A 449 -1.29 4.68 10.52
C ALA A 449 -1.63 4.49 9.04
N ILE A 450 -2.81 4.92 8.59
CA ILE A 450 -3.33 4.67 7.24
C ILE A 450 -3.78 6.01 6.66
N GLN A 451 -3.29 6.36 5.47
CA GLN A 451 -3.77 7.57 4.80
C GLN A 451 -5.14 7.32 4.17
N THR A 452 -6.04 8.29 4.24
CA THR A 452 -7.43 8.19 3.74
C THR A 452 -7.86 9.50 3.06
N PRO A 453 -8.72 9.46 2.02
CA PRO A 453 -9.29 10.68 1.44
C PRO A 453 -10.21 11.45 2.40
N TYR A 454 -10.79 10.78 3.41
CA TYR A 454 -11.79 11.34 4.32
C TYR A 454 -11.45 11.11 5.81
N PRO A 455 -11.84 12.03 6.73
CA PRO A 455 -11.52 11.96 8.17
C PRO A 455 -12.49 11.08 8.98
N GLY A 456 -12.82 9.87 8.49
CA GLY A 456 -13.73 8.95 9.22
C GLY A 456 -15.22 9.32 9.21
N TYR A 457 -15.58 10.35 8.45
CA TYR A 457 -16.95 10.77 8.17
C TYR A 457 -17.03 11.29 6.72
N VAL A 458 -18.12 10.98 6.03
CA VAL A 458 -18.45 11.53 4.71
C VAL A 458 -19.57 12.56 4.91
N PRO A 459 -19.38 13.82 4.49
CA PRO A 459 -20.44 14.84 4.52
C PRO A 459 -21.55 14.58 3.49
#